data_AF-A0A2E2RTF2-F1
#
_entry.id   AF-A0A2E2RTF2-F1
#
_cell.length_a   1.000
_cell.length_b   1.000
_cell.length_c   1.000
_cell.angle_alpha   90.00
_cell.angle_beta   90.00
_cell.angle_gamma   90.00
#
_symmetry.space_group_name_H-M   'P 1'
#
loop_
_entity.id
_entity.type
_entity.pdbx_description
1 polymer ?
#
loop_
_entity_poly.entity_id
_entity_poly.type
_entity_poly.pdbx_seq_one_letter_code
_entity_poly.pdbx_strand_id
1 'polypeptide(L)'
;MIANQRSGHFAYTEFRAGLPLFLLLICSILIAVHFLHPSNPLTVNEGIGWNGWWDQRKYLESAAALANGDLSPDAHWYPIGYSLLAAPFVLLLPDDPFVFVNVIAFAIYGWAFFRLFQPIISTQYVILAFLIGLSVPVLLEQPFPQTLFFWRQFAVPWTTVPVAASYLFILYAVSKDVSDTGKFTDLFIGSAAALVVVTKPSDVLPLVPAGIAYFFRRIRSKNKWRIGFATAGAIAVLGPALGLTVAIHGGLNSPYVVSSGQIGLSFSQLPLRAYSMFLDSRTVWREESSLLILQPFLVVTIPLFLLWTFRYPSKSLLIAATCIISIVEYLAYNDFTPQNAVRFQLYHYWVWMLPIWTAGAVAGAASAIRAAEQSQSLLGKLAPILVAAAGSVFLASVRIETLELNNFSVSINEYSDGSYSYKLNSNSKKHVNLIDIFEASALDKNSLPNSNISLYLSGFPGYPFQDYRIISTQSGVRVIFNRPVFTESISFTLGDKIASLPTDPENVVPLTFQWRLSPFWRFRKQLG
;
A
#
# COMPACT_ATOMS: atom_id res chain seq x y z
N MET A 1 -42.61 -11.34 -16.87
CA MET A 1 -41.72 -11.52 -18.04
C MET A 1 -40.28 -11.40 -17.57
N ILE A 2 -39.66 -12.52 -17.22
CA ILE A 2 -38.23 -12.59 -16.90
C ILE A 2 -37.51 -12.68 -18.23
N ALA A 3 -37.01 -11.55 -18.72
CA ALA A 3 -36.20 -11.52 -19.93
C ALA A 3 -34.96 -12.38 -19.70
N ASN A 4 -34.94 -13.52 -20.38
CA ASN A 4 -33.79 -14.40 -20.52
C ASN A 4 -32.70 -13.59 -21.25
N GLN A 5 -31.91 -12.82 -20.50
CA GLN A 5 -30.68 -12.20 -21.02
C GLN A 5 -29.77 -13.35 -21.42
N ARG A 6 -29.85 -13.75 -22.69
CA ARG A 6 -28.78 -14.49 -23.36
C ARG A 6 -27.51 -13.68 -23.11
N SER A 7 -26.70 -14.18 -22.18
CA SER A 7 -25.32 -13.75 -22.02
C SER A 7 -24.70 -13.88 -23.41
N GLY A 8 -24.51 -12.75 -24.09
CA GLY A 8 -23.73 -12.66 -25.30
C GLY A 8 -22.31 -13.07 -24.95
N HIS A 9 -22.08 -14.37 -24.89
CA HIS A 9 -20.75 -14.95 -24.90
C HIS A 9 -20.20 -14.61 -26.27
N PHE A 10 -19.43 -13.52 -26.31
CA PHE A 10 -18.48 -13.31 -27.37
C PHE A 10 -17.63 -14.59 -27.42
N ALA A 11 -17.82 -15.37 -28.47
CA ALA A 11 -16.88 -16.40 -28.87
C ALA A 11 -15.63 -15.67 -29.37
N TYR A 12 -14.88 -15.06 -28.44
CA TYR A 12 -13.51 -14.66 -28.71
C TYR A 12 -12.78 -15.96 -28.98
N THR A 13 -12.34 -16.15 -30.23
CA THR A 13 -11.42 -17.22 -30.60
C THR A 13 -10.25 -17.16 -29.61
N GLU A 14 -10.20 -18.12 -28.69
CA GLU A 14 -9.16 -18.17 -27.68
C GLU A 14 -7.82 -18.25 -28.38
N PHE A 15 -7.07 -17.15 -28.35
CA PHE A 15 -5.66 -17.17 -28.70
C PHE A 15 -4.97 -18.05 -27.64
N ARG A 16 -4.91 -19.36 -27.88
CA ARG A 16 -4.38 -20.35 -26.91
C ARG A 16 -2.96 -20.02 -26.44
N ALA A 17 -2.20 -19.27 -27.25
CA ALA A 17 -0.86 -18.80 -26.93
C ALA A 17 -0.80 -17.53 -26.03
N GLY A 18 -1.93 -16.87 -25.77
CA GLY A 18 -1.94 -15.56 -25.10
C GLY A 18 -1.40 -15.56 -23.67
N LEU A 19 -1.77 -16.58 -22.87
CA LEU A 19 -1.30 -16.69 -21.48
C LEU A 19 0.20 -17.04 -21.39
N PRO A 20 0.72 -18.07 -22.10
CA PRO A 20 2.17 -18.34 -22.10
C PRO A 20 3.01 -17.14 -22.54
N LEU A 21 2.62 -16.45 -23.61
CA LEU A 21 3.32 -15.26 -24.10
C LEU A 21 3.28 -14.11 -23.10
N PHE A 22 2.12 -13.89 -22.46
CA PHE A 22 1.99 -12.89 -21.40
C PHE A 22 2.91 -13.19 -20.22
N LEU A 23 2.91 -14.43 -19.72
CA LEU A 23 3.77 -14.82 -18.59
C LEU A 23 5.25 -14.71 -18.94
N LEU A 24 5.64 -15.18 -20.13
CA LEU A 24 7.01 -15.04 -20.62
C LEU A 24 7.41 -13.55 -20.67
N LEU A 25 6.57 -12.69 -21.24
CA LEU A 25 6.82 -11.26 -21.35
C LEU A 25 7.03 -10.61 -19.97
N ILE A 26 6.08 -10.76 -19.04
CA ILE A 26 6.16 -10.07 -17.74
C ILE A 26 7.30 -10.61 -16.87
N CYS A 27 7.60 -11.91 -16.93
CA CYS A 27 8.72 -12.49 -16.20
C CYS A 27 10.05 -12.04 -16.79
N SER A 28 10.15 -11.92 -18.13
CA SER A 28 11.34 -11.38 -18.78
C SER A 28 11.59 -9.92 -18.40
N ILE A 29 10.53 -9.10 -18.33
CA ILE A 29 10.63 -7.71 -17.86
C ILE A 29 11.08 -7.68 -16.40
N LEU A 30 10.48 -8.50 -15.53
CA LEU A 30 10.86 -8.56 -14.11
C LEU A 30 12.33 -8.95 -13.93
N ILE A 31 12.79 -9.98 -14.63
CA ILE A 31 14.17 -10.45 -14.62
C ILE A 31 15.11 -9.34 -15.12
N ALA A 32 14.77 -8.67 -16.22
CA ALA A 32 15.54 -7.54 -16.72
C ALA A 32 15.61 -6.39 -15.70
N VAL A 33 14.48 -6.02 -15.07
CA VAL A 33 14.44 -4.99 -14.01
C VAL A 33 15.32 -5.38 -12.83
N HIS A 34 15.28 -6.66 -12.44
CA HIS A 34 16.09 -7.18 -11.35
C HIS A 34 17.59 -7.07 -11.66
N PHE A 35 18.06 -7.62 -12.78
CA PHE A 35 19.50 -7.64 -13.12
C PHE A 35 20.07 -6.28 -13.54
N LEU A 36 19.24 -5.37 -14.06
CA LEU A 36 19.67 -4.02 -14.42
C LEU A 36 19.60 -3.04 -13.25
N HIS A 37 19.08 -3.45 -12.08
CA HIS A 37 18.96 -2.55 -10.94
C HIS A 37 20.35 -2.24 -10.34
N PRO A 38 20.74 -0.96 -10.18
CA PRO A 38 22.07 -0.60 -9.66
C PRO A 38 22.38 -1.07 -8.24
N SER A 39 21.35 -1.49 -7.49
CA SER A 39 21.47 -2.01 -6.12
C SER A 39 21.31 -3.54 -6.04
N ASN A 40 21.31 -4.23 -7.18
CA ASN A 40 21.20 -5.68 -7.22
C ASN A 40 22.40 -6.31 -6.49
N PRO A 41 22.18 -7.26 -5.57
CA PRO A 41 23.22 -7.86 -4.73
C PRO A 41 24.33 -8.56 -5.52
N LEU A 42 24.06 -9.04 -6.73
CA LEU A 42 25.04 -9.67 -7.61
C LEU A 42 25.97 -8.67 -8.32
N THR A 43 25.65 -7.38 -8.27
CA THR A 43 26.37 -6.32 -9.00
C THR A 43 27.09 -5.32 -8.10
N VAL A 44 26.81 -5.35 -6.80
CA VAL A 44 27.37 -4.43 -5.81
C VAL A 44 28.20 -5.18 -4.78
N ASN A 45 29.14 -4.47 -4.15
CA ASN A 45 29.91 -5.04 -3.05
C ASN A 45 29.00 -5.39 -1.86
N GLU A 46 29.46 -6.33 -1.03
CA GLU A 46 28.78 -6.71 0.20
C GLU A 46 28.47 -5.49 1.08
N GLY A 47 27.27 -5.45 1.66
CA GLY A 47 26.80 -4.34 2.49
C GLY A 47 26.31 -3.10 1.72
N ILE A 48 26.34 -3.12 0.38
CA ILE A 48 25.77 -2.07 -0.48
C ILE A 48 24.47 -2.58 -1.13
N GLY A 49 23.61 -1.67 -1.56
CA GLY A 49 22.39 -1.99 -2.29
C GLY A 49 21.38 -2.76 -1.44
N TRP A 50 20.70 -3.76 -2.02
CA TRP A 50 19.66 -4.51 -1.30
C TRP A 50 20.21 -5.24 -0.07
N ASN A 51 21.44 -5.75 -0.13
CA ASN A 51 22.09 -6.39 1.02
C ASN A 51 22.48 -5.38 2.12
N GLY A 52 22.59 -4.09 1.77
CA GLY A 52 22.78 -3.00 2.73
C GLY A 52 21.48 -2.43 3.30
N TRP A 53 20.33 -2.71 2.67
CA TRP A 53 19.02 -2.25 3.16
C TRP A 53 18.57 -3.14 4.32
N TRP A 54 18.10 -2.51 5.40
CA TRP A 54 17.80 -3.20 6.65
C TRP A 54 16.81 -4.37 6.48
N ASP A 55 15.67 -4.11 5.84
CA ASP A 55 14.60 -5.10 5.68
C ASP A 55 15.09 -6.31 4.84
N GLN A 56 15.69 -6.04 3.69
CA GLN A 56 16.21 -7.08 2.77
C GLN A 56 17.32 -7.90 3.42
N ARG A 57 18.25 -7.25 4.14
CA ARG A 57 19.29 -7.93 4.90
C ARG A 57 18.70 -8.88 5.94
N LYS A 58 17.67 -8.45 6.68
CA LYS A 58 17.01 -9.30 7.68
C LYS A 58 16.26 -10.48 7.06
N TYR A 59 15.70 -10.34 5.86
CA TYR A 59 15.14 -11.48 5.13
C TYR A 59 16.23 -12.48 4.73
N LEU A 60 17.37 -11.99 4.25
CA LEU A 60 18.52 -12.79 3.82
C LEU A 60 19.18 -13.55 4.98
N GLU A 61 19.47 -12.86 6.09
CA GLU A 61 20.01 -13.46 7.33
C GLU A 61 19.10 -14.61 7.80
N SER A 62 17.79 -14.36 7.88
CA SER A 62 16.81 -15.37 8.29
C SER A 62 16.73 -16.55 7.31
N ALA A 63 16.77 -16.31 6.00
CA ALA A 63 16.74 -17.38 5.00
C ALA A 63 17.99 -18.27 5.06
N ALA A 64 19.16 -17.66 5.25
CA ALA A 64 20.43 -18.38 5.40
C ALA A 64 20.47 -19.19 6.71
N ALA A 65 19.99 -18.61 7.82
CA ALA A 65 19.86 -19.32 9.09
C ALA A 65 18.94 -20.54 8.97
N LEU A 66 17.74 -20.38 8.39
CA LEU A 66 16.82 -21.48 8.14
C LEU A 66 17.41 -22.57 7.25
N ALA A 67 18.16 -22.21 6.20
CA ALA A 67 18.83 -23.18 5.33
C ALA A 67 19.89 -24.00 6.07
N ASN A 68 20.53 -23.42 7.10
CA ASN A 68 21.53 -24.08 7.94
C ASN A 68 20.94 -24.74 9.20
N GLY A 69 19.62 -24.67 9.40
CA GLY A 69 18.96 -25.17 10.61
C GLY A 69 19.27 -24.37 11.87
N ASP A 70 19.75 -23.13 11.72
CA ASP A 70 19.94 -22.20 12.82
C ASP A 70 18.59 -21.60 13.21
N LEU A 71 18.26 -21.69 14.49
CA LEU A 71 17.01 -21.21 15.09
C LEU A 71 17.28 -20.10 16.12
N SER A 72 18.46 -19.47 16.08
CA SER A 72 18.81 -18.40 17.01
C SER A 72 17.88 -17.18 16.81
N PRO A 73 17.23 -16.65 17.87
CA PRO A 73 16.23 -15.59 17.70
C PRO A 73 16.76 -14.29 17.09
N ASP A 74 18.06 -14.02 17.16
CA ASP A 74 18.71 -12.84 16.58
C ASP A 74 18.85 -12.89 15.04
N ALA A 75 18.83 -14.09 14.46
CA ALA A 75 18.81 -14.29 13.02
C ALA A 75 17.42 -14.05 12.38
N HIS A 76 16.36 -14.00 13.19
CA HIS A 76 14.97 -13.96 12.71
C HIS A 76 14.22 -12.74 13.26
N TRP A 77 14.09 -11.69 12.45
CA TRP A 77 13.34 -10.50 12.85
C TRP A 77 11.86 -10.55 12.46
N TYR A 78 11.60 -10.86 11.19
CA TYR A 78 10.27 -10.85 10.56
C TYR A 78 9.53 -12.18 10.69
N PRO A 79 8.21 -12.22 10.41
CA PRO A 79 7.48 -13.47 10.19
C PRO A 79 8.19 -14.36 9.16
N ILE A 80 8.40 -15.63 9.52
CA ILE A 80 9.35 -16.50 8.82
C ILE A 80 8.88 -16.96 7.43
N GLY A 81 7.61 -16.73 7.06
CA GLY A 81 7.01 -17.28 5.84
C GLY A 81 7.80 -16.94 4.58
N TYR A 82 8.25 -15.70 4.43
CA TYR A 82 9.00 -15.28 3.24
C TYR A 82 10.42 -15.85 3.20
N SER A 83 11.15 -15.78 4.32
CA SER A 83 12.49 -16.36 4.43
C SER A 83 12.47 -17.88 4.26
N LEU A 84 11.41 -18.56 4.74
CA LEU A 84 11.23 -20.01 4.57
C LEU A 84 11.03 -20.39 3.10
N LEU A 85 10.33 -19.56 2.30
CA LEU A 85 10.23 -19.78 0.85
C LEU A 85 11.59 -19.64 0.14
N ALA A 86 12.48 -18.80 0.66
CA ALA A 86 13.80 -18.55 0.08
C ALA A 86 14.88 -19.55 0.52
N ALA A 87 14.74 -20.16 1.71
CA ALA A 87 15.73 -21.07 2.28
C ALA A 87 16.21 -22.19 1.32
N PRO A 88 15.36 -22.87 0.52
CA PRO A 88 15.82 -23.86 -0.45
C PRO A 88 16.72 -23.30 -1.56
N PHE A 89 16.62 -22.00 -1.85
CA PHE A 89 17.37 -21.34 -2.91
C PHE A 89 18.68 -20.73 -2.43
N VAL A 90 18.93 -20.68 -1.11
CA VAL A 90 20.21 -20.21 -0.53
C VAL A 90 21.38 -21.04 -1.06
N LEU A 91 21.18 -22.35 -1.28
CA LEU A 91 22.23 -23.22 -1.82
C LEU A 91 22.52 -22.97 -3.31
N LEU A 92 21.57 -22.39 -4.05
CA LEU A 92 21.71 -22.13 -5.48
C LEU A 92 22.27 -20.73 -5.75
N LEU A 93 21.82 -19.74 -4.99
CA LEU A 93 22.25 -18.35 -5.11
C LEU A 93 22.23 -17.69 -3.72
N PRO A 94 23.30 -17.89 -2.91
CA PRO A 94 23.33 -17.45 -1.51
C PRO A 94 23.10 -15.95 -1.33
N ASP A 95 23.58 -15.13 -2.25
CA ASP A 95 23.51 -13.67 -2.17
C ASP A 95 22.16 -13.10 -2.65
N ASP A 96 21.34 -13.91 -3.34
CA ASP A 96 20.04 -13.48 -3.88
C ASP A 96 19.02 -14.63 -4.01
N PRO A 97 18.72 -15.37 -2.94
CA PRO A 97 17.81 -16.52 -3.01
C PRO A 97 16.36 -16.09 -3.30
N PHE A 98 16.02 -14.82 -3.07
CA PHE A 98 14.69 -14.27 -3.23
C PHE A 98 14.30 -14.01 -4.69
N VAL A 99 15.26 -13.94 -5.63
CA VAL A 99 14.94 -13.80 -7.05
C VAL A 99 14.00 -14.92 -7.53
N PHE A 100 14.24 -16.16 -7.09
CA PHE A 100 13.41 -17.32 -7.45
C PHE A 100 12.00 -17.19 -6.88
N VAL A 101 11.90 -16.85 -5.59
CA VAL A 101 10.62 -16.65 -4.90
C VAL A 101 9.81 -15.56 -5.58
N ASN A 102 10.44 -14.43 -5.89
CA ASN A 102 9.79 -13.29 -6.52
C ASN A 102 9.32 -13.60 -7.94
N VAL A 103 10.16 -14.27 -8.76
CA VAL A 103 9.76 -14.67 -10.12
C VAL A 103 8.58 -15.65 -10.09
N ILE A 104 8.62 -16.67 -9.22
CA ILE A 104 7.53 -17.65 -9.09
C ILE A 104 6.25 -16.97 -8.61
N ALA A 105 6.32 -16.16 -7.55
CA ALA A 105 5.17 -15.44 -7.02
C ALA A 105 4.60 -14.46 -8.05
N PHE A 106 5.46 -13.74 -8.78
CA PHE A 106 5.01 -12.82 -9.82
C PHE A 106 4.37 -13.55 -11.02
N ALA A 107 4.88 -14.74 -11.39
CA ALA A 107 4.24 -15.57 -12.40
C ALA A 107 2.84 -16.05 -11.94
N ILE A 108 2.67 -16.44 -10.67
CA ILE A 108 1.37 -16.79 -10.09
C ILE A 108 0.44 -15.58 -10.07
N TYR A 109 0.94 -14.41 -9.66
CA TYR A 109 0.21 -13.14 -9.67
C TYR A 109 -0.29 -12.81 -11.08
N GLY A 110 0.59 -12.84 -12.09
CA GLY A 110 0.24 -12.59 -13.48
C GLY A 110 -0.75 -13.62 -14.03
N TRP A 111 -0.53 -14.91 -13.76
CA TRP A 111 -1.44 -15.97 -14.18
C TRP A 111 -2.85 -15.76 -13.62
N ALA A 112 -2.96 -15.51 -12.32
CA ALA A 112 -4.23 -15.31 -11.65
C ALA A 112 -4.92 -14.03 -12.13
N PHE A 113 -4.16 -12.94 -12.29
CA PHE A 113 -4.66 -11.70 -12.90
C PHE A 113 -5.25 -11.93 -14.29
N PHE A 114 -4.48 -12.60 -15.17
CA PHE A 114 -4.91 -12.87 -16.54
C PHE A 114 -6.19 -13.70 -16.56
N ARG A 115 -6.23 -14.75 -15.74
CA ARG A 115 -7.39 -15.64 -15.63
C ARG A 115 -8.62 -14.99 -14.99
N LEU A 116 -8.42 -14.00 -14.13
CA LEU A 116 -9.47 -13.23 -13.49
C LEU A 116 -10.13 -12.27 -14.49
N PHE A 117 -9.35 -11.58 -15.32
CA PHE A 117 -9.85 -10.53 -16.21
C PHE A 117 -10.14 -10.94 -17.65
N GLN A 118 -9.51 -11.99 -18.17
CA GLN A 118 -9.75 -12.45 -19.55
C GLN A 118 -11.21 -12.82 -19.87
N PRO A 119 -12.02 -13.34 -18.92
CA PRO A 119 -13.46 -13.53 -19.16
C PRO A 119 -14.27 -12.24 -19.24
N ILE A 120 -13.68 -11.09 -18.89
CA ILE A 120 -14.36 -9.78 -18.76
C ILE A 120 -13.97 -8.84 -19.89
N ILE A 121 -12.68 -8.82 -20.24
CA ILE A 121 -12.08 -7.98 -21.29
C ILE A 121 -11.20 -8.84 -22.20
N SER A 122 -10.98 -8.43 -23.45
CA SER A 122 -10.19 -9.21 -24.41
C SER A 122 -8.74 -9.39 -23.96
N THR A 123 -8.09 -10.46 -24.41
CA THR A 123 -6.68 -10.78 -24.09
C THR A 123 -5.73 -9.60 -24.26
N GLN A 124 -5.87 -8.84 -25.36
CA GLN A 124 -5.03 -7.68 -25.65
C GLN A 124 -5.19 -6.59 -24.57
N TYR A 125 -6.42 -6.34 -24.14
CA TYR A 125 -6.70 -5.37 -23.09
C TYR A 125 -6.28 -5.83 -21.69
N VAL A 126 -6.32 -7.13 -21.40
CA VAL A 126 -5.73 -7.69 -20.15
C VAL A 126 -4.23 -7.39 -20.10
N ILE A 127 -3.51 -7.73 -21.17
CA ILE A 127 -2.06 -7.52 -21.26
C ILE A 127 -1.75 -6.02 -21.15
N LEU A 128 -2.44 -5.18 -21.93
CA LEU A 128 -2.23 -3.75 -21.92
C LEU A 128 -2.53 -3.13 -20.55
N ALA A 129 -3.64 -3.53 -19.90
CA ALA A 129 -3.99 -3.04 -18.57
C ALA A 129 -2.94 -3.40 -17.51
N PHE A 130 -2.35 -4.59 -17.60
CA PHE A 130 -1.26 -4.99 -16.72
C PHE A 130 -0.02 -4.12 -16.93
N LEU A 131 0.42 -3.98 -18.19
CA LEU A 131 1.61 -3.20 -18.53
C LEU A 131 1.45 -1.72 -18.18
N ILE A 132 0.30 -1.12 -18.49
CA ILE A 132 -0.01 0.28 -18.14
C ILE A 132 -0.06 0.43 -16.61
N GLY A 133 -0.71 -0.50 -15.91
CA GLY A 133 -0.83 -0.44 -14.45
C GLY A 133 0.51 -0.44 -13.71
N LEU A 134 1.56 -1.05 -14.28
CA LEU A 134 2.91 -1.05 -13.70
C LEU A 134 3.87 -0.06 -14.38
N SER A 135 3.42 0.67 -15.40
CA SER A 135 4.23 1.69 -16.05
C SER A 135 4.24 2.98 -15.25
N VAL A 136 5.38 3.66 -15.16
CA VAL A 136 5.43 5.05 -14.66
C VAL A 136 5.20 5.99 -15.86
N PRO A 137 4.40 7.07 -15.73
CA PRO A 137 4.39 8.11 -16.74
C PRO A 137 5.80 8.64 -16.93
N VAL A 138 6.12 8.93 -18.20
CA VAL A 138 7.41 9.40 -18.74
C VAL A 138 7.96 10.69 -18.08
N LEU A 139 7.30 11.24 -17.06
CA LEU A 139 7.60 12.53 -16.43
C LEU A 139 8.72 12.51 -15.38
N LEU A 140 9.28 11.35 -15.05
CA LEU A 140 10.50 11.29 -14.25
C LEU A 140 11.70 11.27 -15.19
N GLU A 141 12.53 12.33 -15.18
CA GLU A 141 13.83 12.44 -15.87
C GLU A 141 14.89 11.44 -15.33
N GLN A 142 14.46 10.32 -14.77
CA GLN A 142 15.32 9.32 -14.19
C GLN A 142 15.88 8.42 -15.31
N PRO A 143 17.16 8.03 -15.26
CA PRO A 143 17.72 7.10 -16.24
C PRO A 143 17.08 5.72 -16.12
N PHE A 144 16.91 5.02 -17.24
CA PHE A 144 16.52 3.61 -17.23
C PHE A 144 17.55 2.77 -16.45
N PRO A 145 17.14 1.80 -15.60
CA PRO A 145 15.77 1.30 -15.35
C PRO A 145 15.04 1.96 -14.18
N GLN A 146 15.52 3.08 -13.63
CA GLN A 146 14.84 3.78 -12.53
C GLN A 146 13.43 4.28 -12.92
N THR A 147 13.17 4.41 -14.22
CA THR A 147 11.84 4.66 -14.82
C THR A 147 10.83 3.54 -14.59
N LEU A 148 11.27 2.31 -14.26
CA LEU A 148 10.41 1.15 -13.98
C LEU A 148 10.12 1.01 -12.47
N PHE A 149 9.83 2.13 -11.81
CA PHE A 149 9.67 2.24 -10.36
C PHE A 149 8.72 1.19 -9.75
N PHE A 150 7.57 0.94 -10.39
CA PHE A 150 6.58 -0.02 -9.90
C PHE A 150 6.96 -1.48 -10.19
N TRP A 151 7.57 -1.76 -11.35
CA TRP A 151 8.10 -3.10 -11.63
C TRP A 151 9.19 -3.49 -10.63
N ARG A 152 10.03 -2.55 -10.22
CA ARG A 152 11.05 -2.78 -9.19
C ARG A 152 10.47 -3.33 -7.90
N GLN A 153 9.25 -2.94 -7.52
CA GLN A 153 8.62 -3.40 -6.28
C GLN A 153 8.31 -4.91 -6.28
N PHE A 154 8.33 -5.57 -7.44
CA PHE A 154 8.25 -7.03 -7.53
C PHE A 154 9.64 -7.70 -7.63
N ALA A 155 10.68 -6.94 -7.98
CA ALA A 155 12.04 -7.42 -8.11
C ALA A 155 12.77 -7.41 -6.77
N VAL A 156 12.64 -6.30 -6.01
CA VAL A 156 13.21 -6.16 -4.66
C VAL A 156 12.56 -7.18 -3.73
N PRO A 157 13.33 -7.84 -2.84
CA PRO A 157 12.77 -8.78 -1.88
C PRO A 157 11.81 -8.12 -0.89
N TRP A 158 10.51 -8.20 -1.15
CA TRP A 158 9.45 -7.72 -0.28
C TRP A 158 8.50 -8.86 0.07
N THR A 159 8.09 -8.93 1.33
CA THR A 159 7.07 -9.88 1.79
C THR A 159 5.73 -9.70 1.06
N THR A 160 5.46 -8.53 0.46
CA THR A 160 4.24 -8.29 -0.30
C THR A 160 4.18 -9.02 -1.64
N VAL A 161 5.31 -9.49 -2.19
CA VAL A 161 5.33 -10.21 -3.48
C VAL A 161 4.56 -11.54 -3.39
N PRO A 162 4.88 -12.47 -2.46
CA PRO A 162 4.09 -13.69 -2.28
C PRO A 162 2.68 -13.42 -1.75
N VAL A 163 2.46 -12.34 -1.00
CA VAL A 163 1.12 -11.93 -0.55
C VAL A 163 0.25 -11.50 -1.73
N ALA A 164 0.77 -10.68 -2.65
CA ALA A 164 0.08 -10.27 -3.87
C ALA A 164 -0.29 -11.48 -4.74
N ALA A 165 0.63 -12.44 -4.91
CA ALA A 165 0.35 -13.69 -5.61
C ALA A 165 -0.80 -14.46 -4.95
N SER A 166 -0.79 -14.56 -3.62
CA SER A 166 -1.81 -15.23 -2.82
C SER A 166 -3.17 -14.52 -2.92
N TYR A 167 -3.21 -13.20 -2.84
CA TYR A 167 -4.42 -12.40 -3.04
C TYR A 167 -5.09 -12.70 -4.37
N LEU A 168 -4.33 -12.58 -5.48
CA LEU A 168 -4.90 -12.77 -6.81
C LEU A 168 -5.31 -14.23 -7.05
N PHE A 169 -4.52 -15.19 -6.57
CA PHE A 169 -4.88 -16.60 -6.63
C PHE A 169 -6.20 -16.87 -5.91
N ILE A 170 -6.36 -16.39 -4.67
CA ILE A 170 -7.57 -16.56 -3.87
C ILE A 170 -8.75 -15.87 -4.55
N LEU A 171 -8.61 -14.62 -4.99
CA LEU A 171 -9.66 -13.89 -5.69
C LEU A 171 -10.12 -14.63 -6.95
N TYR A 172 -9.18 -15.11 -7.76
CA TYR A 172 -9.47 -15.93 -8.93
C TYR A 172 -10.22 -17.21 -8.56
N ALA A 173 -9.69 -18.00 -7.63
CA ALA A 173 -10.25 -19.29 -7.26
C ALA A 173 -11.63 -19.16 -6.59
N VAL A 174 -11.82 -18.15 -5.75
CA VAL A 174 -13.10 -17.85 -5.09
C VAL A 174 -14.11 -17.24 -6.06
N SER A 175 -13.68 -16.58 -7.15
CA SER A 175 -14.60 -16.06 -8.17
C SER A 175 -15.28 -17.18 -8.99
N LYS A 176 -14.60 -18.33 -9.15
CA LYS A 176 -15.09 -19.47 -9.94
C LYS A 176 -16.30 -20.15 -9.30
N ASP A 177 -17.11 -20.77 -10.14
CA ASP A 177 -18.24 -21.57 -9.66
C ASP A 177 -17.77 -22.80 -8.89
N VAL A 178 -18.61 -23.21 -7.93
CA VAL A 178 -18.26 -24.30 -7.02
C VAL A 178 -18.07 -25.61 -7.78
N SER A 179 -18.85 -25.81 -8.85
CA SER A 179 -18.73 -26.93 -9.80
C SER A 179 -17.40 -26.97 -10.54
N ASP A 180 -16.80 -25.81 -10.79
CA ASP A 180 -15.66 -25.66 -11.69
C ASP A 180 -14.31 -25.78 -10.97
N THR A 181 -14.35 -25.94 -9.64
CA THR A 181 -13.17 -26.04 -8.79
C THR A 181 -13.07 -27.45 -8.22
N GLY A 182 -11.84 -27.97 -8.09
CA GLY A 182 -11.57 -29.27 -7.46
C GLY A 182 -11.14 -29.15 -5.99
N LYS A 183 -11.08 -30.28 -5.28
CA LYS A 183 -10.62 -30.33 -3.87
C LYS A 183 -9.20 -29.76 -3.67
N PHE A 184 -8.33 -29.90 -4.66
CA PHE A 184 -6.98 -29.33 -4.62
C PHE A 184 -6.99 -27.80 -4.73
N THR A 185 -7.98 -27.23 -5.43
CA THR A 185 -8.16 -25.77 -5.43
C THR A 185 -8.46 -25.25 -4.02
N ASP A 186 -9.29 -25.96 -3.24
CA ASP A 186 -9.56 -25.58 -1.85
C ASP A 186 -8.31 -25.72 -0.98
N LEU A 187 -7.56 -26.81 -1.14
CA LEU A 187 -6.26 -26.99 -0.48
C LEU A 187 -5.36 -25.79 -0.73
N PHE A 188 -5.18 -25.39 -1.99
CA PHE A 188 -4.36 -24.24 -2.36
C PHE A 188 -4.92 -22.90 -1.88
N ILE A 189 -6.25 -22.71 -1.81
CA ILE A 189 -6.85 -21.51 -1.20
C ILE A 189 -6.44 -21.43 0.28
N GLY A 190 -6.56 -22.54 1.00
CA GLY A 190 -6.14 -22.63 2.40
C GLY A 190 -4.65 -22.35 2.59
N SER A 191 -3.80 -22.98 1.78
CA SER A 191 -2.35 -22.78 1.81
C SER A 191 -1.94 -21.35 1.46
N ALA A 192 -2.59 -20.72 0.47
CA ALA A 192 -2.33 -19.33 0.10
C ALA A 192 -2.76 -18.35 1.21
N ALA A 193 -3.92 -18.57 1.84
CA ALA A 193 -4.37 -17.75 2.96
C ALA A 193 -3.43 -17.88 4.17
N ALA A 194 -2.99 -19.11 4.47
CA ALA A 194 -1.98 -19.36 5.49
C ALA A 194 -0.63 -18.72 5.16
N LEU A 195 -0.20 -18.76 3.90
CA LEU A 195 1.04 -18.13 3.45
C LEU A 195 1.02 -16.62 3.71
N VAL A 196 -0.13 -15.96 3.47
CA VAL A 196 -0.31 -14.54 3.83
C VAL A 196 -0.09 -14.34 5.32
N VAL A 197 -0.73 -15.14 6.17
CA VAL A 197 -0.60 -15.03 7.63
C VAL A 197 0.86 -15.19 8.09
N VAL A 198 1.60 -16.17 7.58
CA VAL A 198 2.99 -16.42 8.04
C VAL A 198 4.03 -15.51 7.41
N THR A 199 3.67 -14.80 6.34
CA THR A 199 4.54 -13.85 5.65
C THR A 199 4.31 -12.42 6.14
N LYS A 200 3.04 -12.03 6.28
CA LYS A 200 2.62 -10.70 6.70
C LYS A 200 1.24 -10.80 7.38
N PRO A 201 1.17 -11.05 8.70
CA PRO A 201 -0.07 -11.38 9.38
C PRO A 201 -1.22 -10.38 9.20
N SER A 202 -0.90 -9.07 9.14
CA SER A 202 -1.93 -8.02 9.04
C SER A 202 -2.70 -8.09 7.71
N ASP A 203 -2.04 -8.53 6.63
CA ASP A 203 -2.58 -8.74 5.29
C ASP A 203 -3.62 -9.89 5.20
N VAL A 204 -3.99 -10.51 6.32
CA VAL A 204 -5.18 -11.36 6.38
C VAL A 204 -6.47 -10.53 6.29
N LEU A 205 -6.45 -9.26 6.74
CA LEU A 205 -7.63 -8.39 6.77
C LEU A 205 -8.23 -8.15 5.37
N PRO A 206 -7.44 -7.84 4.32
CA PRO A 206 -7.95 -7.68 2.97
C PRO A 206 -8.60 -8.96 2.41
N LEU A 207 -8.23 -10.14 2.92
CA LEU A 207 -8.81 -11.42 2.52
C LEU A 207 -10.12 -11.77 3.22
N VAL A 208 -10.54 -11.02 4.24
CA VAL A 208 -11.80 -11.30 4.97
C VAL A 208 -13.02 -11.41 4.04
N PRO A 209 -13.26 -10.50 3.06
CA PRO A 209 -14.35 -10.65 2.11
C PRO A 209 -14.27 -11.95 1.30
N ALA A 210 -13.06 -12.37 0.90
CA ALA A 210 -12.86 -13.60 0.14
C ALA A 210 -13.09 -14.84 0.99
N GLY A 211 -12.65 -14.83 2.26
CA GLY A 211 -12.90 -15.89 3.22
C GLY A 211 -14.40 -16.07 3.51
N ILE A 212 -15.12 -14.96 3.72
CA ILE A 212 -16.58 -14.95 3.92
C ILE A 212 -17.29 -15.50 2.67
N ALA A 213 -16.95 -14.98 1.48
CA ALA A 213 -17.54 -15.44 0.23
C ALA A 213 -17.28 -16.93 -0.01
N TYR A 214 -16.04 -17.39 0.21
CA TYR A 214 -15.64 -18.79 0.11
C TYR A 214 -16.48 -19.68 1.05
N PHE A 215 -16.53 -19.33 2.33
CA PHE A 215 -17.23 -20.10 3.35
C PHE A 215 -18.71 -20.27 3.01
N PHE A 216 -19.40 -19.16 2.70
CA PHE A 216 -20.82 -19.20 2.36
C PHE A 216 -21.12 -19.93 1.04
N ARG A 217 -20.25 -19.81 0.04
CA ARG A 217 -20.41 -20.58 -1.21
C ARG A 217 -20.24 -22.08 -0.97
N ARG A 218 -19.29 -22.49 -0.13
CA ARG A 218 -19.03 -23.90 0.16
C ARG A 218 -20.07 -24.54 1.06
N ILE A 219 -20.51 -23.87 2.13
CA ILE A 219 -21.50 -24.43 3.05
C ILE A 219 -22.88 -24.63 2.40
N ARG A 220 -23.21 -23.80 1.39
CA ARG A 220 -24.43 -23.92 0.57
C ARG A 220 -24.30 -24.94 -0.57
N SER A 221 -23.11 -25.46 -0.83
CA SER A 221 -22.88 -26.46 -1.88
C SER A 221 -23.08 -27.88 -1.37
N LYS A 222 -23.33 -28.83 -2.28
CA LYS A 222 -23.38 -30.28 -1.96
C LYS A 222 -22.04 -30.81 -1.40
N ASN A 223 -20.94 -30.10 -1.63
CA ASN A 223 -19.58 -30.54 -1.32
C ASN A 223 -18.97 -29.79 -0.12
N LYS A 224 -19.74 -29.60 0.96
CA LYS A 224 -19.29 -28.87 2.17
C LYS A 224 -18.01 -29.43 2.82
N TRP A 225 -17.72 -30.72 2.64
CA TRP A 225 -16.48 -31.37 3.11
C TRP A 225 -15.21 -30.75 2.52
N ARG A 226 -15.32 -30.01 1.40
CA ARG A 226 -14.19 -29.30 0.78
C ARG A 226 -13.61 -28.18 1.65
N ILE A 227 -14.37 -27.68 2.64
CA ILE A 227 -13.85 -26.79 3.68
C ILE A 227 -12.71 -27.49 4.46
N GLY A 228 -12.81 -28.81 4.65
CA GLY A 228 -11.75 -29.62 5.26
C GLY A 228 -10.46 -29.62 4.44
N PHE A 229 -10.53 -29.53 3.11
CA PHE A 229 -9.34 -29.41 2.26
C PHE A 229 -8.68 -28.04 2.39
N ALA A 230 -9.45 -26.95 2.40
CA ALA A 230 -8.89 -25.63 2.71
C ALA A 230 -8.27 -25.59 4.11
N THR A 231 -8.93 -26.21 5.09
CA THR A 231 -8.38 -26.30 6.45
C THR A 231 -7.07 -27.10 6.48
N ALA A 232 -7.02 -28.25 5.79
CA ALA A 232 -5.79 -29.04 5.67
C ALA A 232 -4.66 -28.27 4.98
N GLY A 233 -4.97 -27.51 3.92
CA GLY A 233 -4.01 -26.68 3.22
C GLY A 233 -3.48 -25.54 4.09
N ALA A 234 -4.34 -24.94 4.91
CA ALA A 234 -3.95 -23.92 5.86
C ALA A 234 -3.05 -24.51 6.97
N ILE A 235 -3.43 -25.65 7.56
CA ILE A 235 -2.63 -26.33 8.60
C ILE A 235 -1.26 -26.75 8.06
N ALA A 236 -1.18 -27.22 6.81
CA ALA A 236 0.07 -27.65 6.18
C ALA A 236 1.12 -26.51 6.06
N VAL A 237 0.67 -25.25 6.04
CA VAL A 237 1.55 -24.07 5.98
C VAL A 237 1.69 -23.41 7.36
N LEU A 238 0.57 -23.13 8.03
CA LEU A 238 0.56 -22.50 9.36
C LEU A 238 1.25 -23.36 10.41
N GLY A 239 1.01 -24.67 10.42
CA GLY A 239 1.52 -25.58 11.45
C GLY A 239 3.04 -25.55 11.55
N PRO A 240 3.78 -25.88 10.47
CA PRO A 240 5.23 -25.80 10.46
C PRO A 240 5.76 -24.39 10.74
N ALA A 241 5.14 -23.37 10.15
CA ALA A 241 5.61 -21.99 10.33
C ALA A 241 5.44 -21.49 11.78
N LEU A 242 4.29 -21.75 12.41
CA LEU A 242 4.06 -21.40 13.81
C LEU A 242 4.95 -22.23 14.75
N GLY A 243 5.15 -23.52 14.45
CA GLY A 243 6.07 -24.38 15.19
C GLY A 243 7.49 -23.83 15.18
N LEU A 244 7.98 -23.40 14.01
CA LEU A 244 9.28 -22.74 13.86
C LEU A 244 9.33 -21.40 14.61
N THR A 245 8.32 -20.54 14.48
CA THR A 245 8.26 -19.26 15.23
C THR A 245 8.36 -19.49 16.73
N VAL A 246 7.62 -20.47 17.27
CA VAL A 246 7.69 -20.83 18.70
C VAL A 246 9.06 -21.38 19.07
N ALA A 247 9.65 -22.23 18.23
CA ALA A 247 10.98 -22.80 18.48
C ALA A 247 12.07 -21.71 18.51
N ILE A 248 11.97 -20.70 17.64
CA ILE A 248 12.94 -19.60 17.51
C ILE A 248 12.78 -18.58 18.65
N HIS A 249 11.55 -18.13 18.94
CA HIS A 249 11.31 -17.02 19.86
C HIS A 249 10.84 -17.43 21.26
N GLY A 250 10.61 -18.72 21.51
CA GLY A 250 9.98 -19.20 22.75
C GLY A 250 8.48 -18.82 22.86
N GLY A 251 7.88 -18.33 21.77
CA GLY A 251 6.49 -17.87 21.73
C GLY A 251 6.08 -17.38 20.34
N LEU A 252 4.87 -16.83 20.21
CA LEU A 252 4.35 -16.33 18.93
C LEU A 252 4.73 -14.87 18.63
N ASN A 253 5.25 -14.14 19.63
CA ASN A 253 5.61 -12.74 19.47
C ASN A 253 7.06 -12.63 19.00
N SER A 254 7.27 -12.33 17.72
CA SER A 254 8.59 -11.95 17.22
C SER A 254 8.94 -10.50 17.60
N PRO A 255 10.23 -10.12 17.58
CA PRO A 255 10.65 -8.73 17.81
C PRO A 255 9.94 -7.74 16.87
N TYR A 256 9.72 -8.13 15.61
CA TYR A 256 8.96 -7.34 14.65
C TYR A 256 7.51 -7.10 15.08
N VAL A 257 6.81 -8.12 15.59
CA VAL A 257 5.41 -7.97 16.04
C VAL A 257 5.32 -6.97 17.20
N VAL A 258 6.26 -7.04 18.14
CA VAL A 258 6.35 -6.10 19.27
C VAL A 258 6.64 -4.68 18.77
N SER A 259 7.63 -4.51 17.89
CA SER A 259 8.00 -3.22 17.30
C SER A 259 6.86 -2.61 16.48
N SER A 260 6.24 -3.40 15.61
CA SER A 260 5.10 -2.97 14.80
C SER A 260 3.89 -2.58 15.65
N GLY A 261 3.68 -3.23 16.80
CA GLY A 261 2.62 -2.89 17.74
C GLY A 261 2.80 -1.50 18.38
N GLN A 262 4.03 -1.03 18.54
CA GLN A 262 4.33 0.29 19.13
C GLN A 262 4.00 1.45 18.18
N ILE A 263 4.04 1.22 16.87
CA ILE A 263 3.67 2.21 15.84
C ILE A 263 2.19 2.61 15.99
N GLY A 264 1.33 1.61 16.23
CA GLY A 264 -0.10 1.76 16.41
C GLY A 264 -0.87 2.05 15.11
N LEU A 265 -2.20 1.98 15.23
CA LEU A 265 -3.15 2.26 14.15
C LEU A 265 -4.04 3.46 14.51
N SER A 266 -4.34 4.33 13.55
CA SER A 266 -5.29 5.44 13.70
C SER A 266 -6.24 5.49 12.50
N PHE A 267 -7.53 5.31 12.79
CA PHE A 267 -8.61 5.39 11.80
C PHE A 267 -9.21 6.80 11.71
N SER A 268 -8.88 7.69 12.65
CA SER A 268 -9.51 9.01 12.78
C SER A 268 -9.19 9.98 11.64
N GLN A 269 -8.06 9.78 10.96
CA GLN A 269 -7.57 10.65 9.89
C GLN A 269 -7.45 9.94 8.54
N LEU A 270 -8.15 8.82 8.34
CA LEU A 270 -8.10 8.10 7.05
C LEU A 270 -8.33 8.99 5.83
N PRO A 271 -9.30 9.92 5.80
CA PRO A 271 -9.48 10.80 4.64
C PRO A 271 -8.26 11.69 4.37
N LEU A 272 -7.67 12.28 5.42
CA LEU A 272 -6.49 13.12 5.32
C LEU A 272 -5.26 12.33 4.86
N ARG A 273 -5.09 11.10 5.36
CA ARG A 273 -4.01 10.20 4.95
C ARG A 273 -4.20 9.74 3.51
N ALA A 274 -5.42 9.37 3.13
CA ALA A 274 -5.76 9.04 1.74
C ALA A 274 -5.48 10.24 0.82
N TYR A 275 -5.89 11.45 1.18
CA TYR A 275 -5.57 12.65 0.42
C TYR A 275 -4.07 12.86 0.28
N SER A 276 -3.35 12.82 1.40
CA SER A 276 -1.90 13.03 1.44
C SER A 276 -1.16 12.04 0.55
N MET A 277 -1.65 10.83 0.49
CA MET A 277 -0.96 9.72 -0.13
C MET A 277 -1.32 9.54 -1.60
N PHE A 278 -2.60 9.64 -1.93
CA PHE A 278 -3.10 9.45 -3.28
C PHE A 278 -3.12 10.76 -4.06
N LEU A 279 -3.56 11.87 -3.47
CA LEU A 279 -3.86 13.10 -4.21
C LEU A 279 -2.70 14.10 -4.14
N ASP A 280 -2.32 14.54 -2.93
CA ASP A 280 -1.33 15.60 -2.73
C ASP A 280 -0.66 15.50 -1.36
N SER A 281 0.62 15.12 -1.39
CA SER A 281 1.48 15.00 -0.21
C SER A 281 2.13 16.31 0.19
N ARG A 282 2.17 17.32 -0.68
CA ARG A 282 2.91 18.58 -0.44
C ARG A 282 2.29 19.40 0.66
N THR A 283 0.96 19.54 0.65
CA THR A 283 0.26 20.37 1.63
C THR A 283 0.52 19.92 3.07
N VAL A 284 0.46 18.61 3.31
CA VAL A 284 0.56 18.03 4.66
C VAL A 284 2.01 17.70 5.01
N TRP A 285 2.72 17.00 4.12
CA TRP A 285 4.03 16.40 4.38
C TRP A 285 5.19 17.11 3.69
N ARG A 286 4.95 18.17 2.91
CA ARG A 286 5.98 18.87 2.11
C ARG A 286 6.78 17.92 1.20
N GLU A 287 6.20 16.78 0.85
CA GLU A 287 6.77 15.77 -0.04
C GLU A 287 6.18 15.97 -1.43
N GLU A 288 6.99 15.90 -2.48
CA GLU A 288 6.54 16.21 -3.85
C GLU A 288 5.82 15.05 -4.53
N SER A 289 5.97 13.84 -3.99
CA SER A 289 5.43 12.63 -4.60
C SER A 289 4.16 12.17 -3.90
N SER A 290 3.06 12.13 -4.66
CA SER A 290 1.83 11.42 -4.32
C SER A 290 1.53 10.37 -5.39
N LEU A 291 0.66 9.39 -5.12
CA LEU A 291 0.39 8.35 -6.09
C LEU A 291 -0.21 8.90 -7.41
N LEU A 292 -1.06 9.93 -7.37
CA LEU A 292 -1.57 10.57 -8.59
C LEU A 292 -0.51 11.34 -9.35
N ILE A 293 0.50 11.90 -8.69
CA ILE A 293 1.64 12.51 -9.38
C ILE A 293 2.44 11.41 -10.09
N LEU A 294 2.67 10.29 -9.41
CA LEU A 294 3.36 9.13 -9.98
C LEU A 294 2.53 8.36 -11.02
N GLN A 295 1.20 8.45 -10.99
CA GLN A 295 0.26 7.71 -11.84
C GLN A 295 -0.98 8.57 -12.17
N PRO A 296 -0.88 9.64 -12.99
CA PRO A 296 -2.00 10.55 -13.24
C PRO A 296 -3.23 9.89 -13.84
N PHE A 297 -3.06 8.79 -14.58
CA PHE A 297 -4.19 8.07 -15.17
C PHE A 297 -5.14 7.47 -14.11
N LEU A 298 -4.70 7.31 -12.85
CA LEU A 298 -5.56 6.84 -11.77
C LEU A 298 -6.74 7.76 -11.49
N VAL A 299 -6.65 9.04 -11.87
CA VAL A 299 -7.79 9.98 -11.80
C VAL A 299 -8.99 9.49 -12.62
N VAL A 300 -8.73 8.74 -13.71
CA VAL A 300 -9.76 8.15 -14.58
C VAL A 300 -10.00 6.68 -14.23
N THR A 301 -8.96 5.91 -13.92
CA THR A 301 -9.15 4.46 -13.71
C THR A 301 -9.90 4.15 -12.43
N ILE A 302 -9.70 4.89 -11.34
CA ILE A 302 -10.42 4.65 -10.08
C ILE A 302 -11.95 4.84 -10.26
N PRO A 303 -12.45 5.98 -10.80
CA PRO A 303 -13.88 6.13 -11.07
C PRO A 303 -14.47 5.07 -11.99
N LEU A 304 -13.75 4.67 -13.05
CA LEU A 304 -14.22 3.62 -13.96
C LEU A 304 -14.23 2.23 -13.31
N PHE A 305 -13.25 1.92 -12.46
CA PHE A 305 -13.24 0.69 -11.67
C PHE A 305 -14.44 0.63 -10.70
N LEU A 306 -14.77 1.75 -10.06
CA LEU A 306 -15.97 1.84 -9.20
C LEU A 306 -17.24 1.68 -10.04
N LEU A 307 -17.32 2.30 -11.22
CA LEU A 307 -18.45 2.11 -12.14
C LEU A 307 -18.64 0.64 -12.51
N TRP A 308 -17.55 -0.07 -12.83
CA TRP A 308 -17.60 -1.52 -13.06
C TRP A 308 -18.13 -2.28 -11.84
N THR A 309 -17.68 -1.88 -10.66
CA THR A 309 -18.11 -2.45 -9.37
C THR A 309 -19.61 -2.29 -9.13
N PHE A 310 -20.15 -1.09 -9.36
CA PHE A 310 -21.58 -0.84 -9.19
C PHE A 310 -22.45 -1.53 -10.24
N ARG A 311 -21.99 -1.63 -11.49
CA ARG A 311 -22.78 -2.26 -12.57
C ARG A 311 -22.77 -3.78 -12.53
N TYR A 312 -21.68 -4.40 -12.07
CA TYR A 312 -21.52 -5.85 -12.06
C TYR A 312 -20.97 -6.37 -10.72
N PRO A 313 -21.65 -6.10 -9.59
CA PRO A 313 -21.11 -6.41 -8.26
C PRO A 313 -20.75 -7.89 -8.09
N SER A 314 -21.47 -8.81 -8.74
CA SER A 314 -21.16 -10.25 -8.70
C SER A 314 -19.79 -10.62 -9.27
N LYS A 315 -19.20 -9.76 -10.12
CA LYS A 315 -17.90 -10.00 -10.77
C LYS A 315 -16.75 -9.23 -10.12
N SER A 316 -17.04 -8.17 -9.37
CA SER A 316 -16.06 -7.14 -9.01
C SER A 316 -16.11 -6.71 -7.55
N LEU A 317 -17.25 -6.89 -6.85
CA LEU A 317 -17.39 -6.44 -5.47
C LEU A 317 -16.33 -7.07 -4.55
N LEU A 318 -16.04 -8.36 -4.75
CA LEU A 318 -15.02 -9.05 -3.96
C LEU A 318 -13.63 -8.44 -4.16
N ILE A 319 -13.28 -8.12 -5.40
CA ILE A 319 -12.00 -7.48 -5.75
C ILE A 319 -11.93 -6.07 -5.15
N ALA A 320 -12.99 -5.27 -5.34
CA ALA A 320 -13.07 -3.91 -4.82
C ALA A 320 -12.99 -3.87 -3.29
N ALA A 321 -13.71 -4.75 -2.60
CA ALA A 321 -13.66 -4.85 -1.14
C ALA A 321 -12.25 -5.21 -0.64
N THR A 322 -11.57 -6.14 -1.31
CA THR A 322 -10.18 -6.52 -0.98
C THR A 322 -9.23 -5.33 -1.15
N CYS A 323 -9.31 -4.60 -2.27
CA CYS A 323 -8.50 -3.39 -2.48
C CYS A 323 -8.79 -2.30 -1.45
N ILE A 324 -10.08 -2.05 -1.14
CA ILE A 324 -10.47 -1.00 -0.17
C ILE A 324 -9.96 -1.35 1.23
N ILE A 325 -10.12 -2.60 1.68
CA ILE A 325 -9.64 -3.01 3.01
C ILE A 325 -8.12 -2.93 3.08
N SER A 326 -7.41 -3.35 2.03
CA SER A 326 -5.95 -3.19 1.93
C SER A 326 -5.53 -1.71 2.04
N ILE A 327 -6.19 -0.80 1.30
CA ILE A 327 -5.94 0.64 1.41
C ILE A 327 -6.19 1.14 2.85
N VAL A 328 -7.34 0.78 3.44
CA VAL A 328 -7.72 1.23 4.78
C VAL A 328 -6.74 0.73 5.83
N GLU A 329 -6.34 -0.54 5.76
CA GLU A 329 -5.36 -1.15 6.66
C GLU A 329 -4.04 -0.36 6.64
N TYR A 330 -3.45 -0.19 5.47
CA TYR A 330 -2.16 0.48 5.37
C TYR A 330 -2.26 1.96 5.73
N LEU A 331 -3.31 2.67 5.31
CA LEU A 331 -3.52 4.06 5.74
C LEU A 331 -3.75 4.20 7.25
N ALA A 332 -4.20 3.14 7.94
CA ALA A 332 -4.35 3.17 9.39
C ALA A 332 -3.00 3.10 10.11
N TYR A 333 -1.95 2.52 9.52
CA TYR A 333 -0.60 2.54 10.09
C TYR A 333 -0.08 3.97 10.23
N ASN A 334 0.31 4.33 11.45
CA ASN A 334 0.70 5.71 11.73
C ASN A 334 2.01 6.11 11.03
N ASP A 335 2.92 5.17 10.79
CA ASP A 335 4.19 5.38 10.10
C ASP A 335 4.07 5.31 8.57
N PHE A 336 2.91 4.95 8.04
CA PHE A 336 2.71 4.89 6.60
C PHE A 336 2.35 6.27 6.02
N THR A 337 3.39 7.07 5.82
CA THR A 337 3.32 8.46 5.36
C THR A 337 3.88 8.59 3.93
N PRO A 338 3.52 9.64 3.18
CA PRO A 338 4.07 9.84 1.83
C PRO A 338 5.60 9.89 1.80
N GLN A 339 6.21 10.55 2.80
CA GLN A 339 7.65 10.61 2.96
C GLN A 339 8.25 9.20 3.07
N ASN A 340 7.67 8.34 3.90
CA ASN A 340 8.15 6.98 4.06
C ASN A 340 7.86 6.12 2.82
N ALA A 341 6.73 6.33 2.14
CA ALA A 341 6.38 5.62 0.91
C ALA A 341 7.43 5.81 -0.20
N VAL A 342 7.94 7.04 -0.35
CA VAL A 342 8.99 7.35 -1.34
C VAL A 342 10.35 6.88 -0.86
N ARG A 343 10.77 7.32 0.34
CA ARG A 343 12.14 7.11 0.84
C ARG A 343 12.45 5.64 1.12
N PHE A 344 11.51 4.94 1.76
CA PHE A 344 11.64 3.52 2.11
C PHE A 344 10.91 2.60 1.14
N GLN A 345 10.50 3.13 -0.02
CA GLN A 345 9.86 2.36 -1.10
C GLN A 345 8.60 1.60 -0.67
N LEU A 346 7.83 2.12 0.29
CA LEU A 346 6.64 1.44 0.83
C LEU A 346 5.45 1.39 -0.17
N TYR A 347 5.61 1.91 -1.40
CA TYR A 347 4.63 1.71 -2.47
C TYR A 347 4.41 0.24 -2.85
N HIS A 348 5.31 -0.67 -2.46
CA HIS A 348 5.13 -2.11 -2.62
C HIS A 348 3.87 -2.66 -1.91
N TYR A 349 3.27 -1.91 -0.96
CA TYR A 349 1.98 -2.25 -0.35
C TYR A 349 0.77 -2.10 -1.29
N TRP A 350 0.88 -1.28 -2.34
CA TRP A 350 -0.22 -1.03 -3.28
C TRP A 350 0.03 -1.46 -4.70
N VAL A 351 1.29 -1.74 -5.06
CA VAL A 351 1.66 -2.01 -6.45
C VAL A 351 0.84 -3.15 -7.07
N TRP A 352 0.42 -4.13 -6.26
CA TRP A 352 -0.44 -5.24 -6.70
C TRP A 352 -1.84 -4.81 -7.14
N MET A 353 -2.34 -3.66 -6.67
CA MET A 353 -3.65 -3.12 -7.03
C MET A 353 -3.65 -2.34 -8.34
N LEU A 354 -2.50 -1.81 -8.79
CA LEU A 354 -2.46 -0.93 -9.96
C LEU A 354 -2.92 -1.63 -11.26
N PRO A 355 -2.48 -2.87 -11.57
CA PRO A 355 -3.03 -3.63 -12.69
C PRO A 355 -4.53 -3.90 -12.56
N ILE A 356 -5.00 -4.16 -11.34
CA ILE A 356 -6.42 -4.43 -11.04
C ILE A 356 -7.28 -3.21 -11.32
N TRP A 357 -6.89 -2.03 -10.84
CA TRP A 357 -7.62 -0.79 -11.09
C TRP A 357 -7.65 -0.47 -12.59
N THR A 358 -6.54 -0.68 -13.29
CA THR A 358 -6.48 -0.45 -14.74
C THR A 358 -7.38 -1.42 -15.51
N ALA A 359 -7.34 -2.72 -15.22
CA ALA A 359 -8.20 -3.70 -15.89
C ALA A 359 -9.68 -3.50 -15.55
N GLY A 360 -9.96 -3.20 -14.29
CA GLY A 360 -11.29 -2.84 -13.81
C GLY A 360 -11.83 -1.57 -14.47
N ALA A 361 -10.98 -0.59 -14.74
CA ALA A 361 -11.33 0.61 -15.50
C ALA A 361 -11.68 0.32 -16.95
N VAL A 362 -10.92 -0.55 -17.63
CA VAL A 362 -11.26 -1.00 -18.99
C VAL A 362 -12.61 -1.74 -18.99
N ALA A 363 -12.85 -2.60 -18.01
CA ALA A 363 -14.15 -3.25 -17.84
C ALA A 363 -15.29 -2.25 -17.58
N GLY A 364 -15.02 -1.21 -16.79
CA GLY A 364 -15.92 -0.09 -16.51
C GLY A 364 -16.26 0.72 -17.77
N ALA A 365 -15.26 1.11 -18.55
CA ALA A 365 -15.45 1.80 -19.82
C ALA A 365 -16.28 0.96 -20.81
N ALA A 366 -15.93 -0.32 -20.97
CA ALA A 366 -16.69 -1.23 -21.82
C ALA A 366 -18.15 -1.41 -21.34
N SER A 367 -18.38 -1.38 -20.03
CA SER A 367 -19.74 -1.39 -19.47
C SER A 367 -20.53 -0.11 -19.76
N ALA A 368 -19.87 1.04 -19.71
CA ALA A 368 -20.47 2.34 -20.00
C ALA A 368 -20.89 2.43 -21.48
N ILE A 369 -20.01 2.02 -22.40
CA ILE A 369 -20.29 2.02 -23.84
C ILE A 369 -21.48 1.11 -24.16
N ARG A 370 -21.50 -0.13 -23.65
CA ARG A 370 -22.62 -1.05 -23.88
C ARG A 370 -23.94 -0.53 -23.32
N ALA A 371 -23.91 0.10 -22.15
CA ALA A 371 -25.09 0.74 -21.58
C ALA A 371 -25.61 1.86 -22.49
N ALA A 372 -24.70 2.61 -23.12
CA ALA A 372 -25.06 3.66 -24.05
C ALA A 372 -25.59 3.15 -25.40
N GLU A 373 -25.08 2.03 -25.89
CA GLU A 373 -25.63 1.39 -27.09
C GLU A 373 -27.04 0.82 -26.85
N GLN A 374 -27.29 0.27 -25.65
CA GLN A 374 -28.58 -0.34 -25.30
C GLN A 374 -29.65 0.67 -24.87
N SER A 375 -29.26 1.86 -24.40
CA SER A 375 -30.21 2.87 -23.96
C SER A 375 -30.86 3.58 -25.15
N GLN A 376 -32.19 3.63 -25.19
CA GLN A 376 -32.92 4.46 -26.14
C GLN A 376 -32.93 5.94 -25.74
N SER A 377 -32.80 6.25 -24.45
CA SER A 377 -32.76 7.64 -23.96
C SER A 377 -31.34 8.20 -23.95
N LEU A 378 -31.18 9.48 -24.33
CA LEU A 378 -29.89 10.18 -24.28
C LEU A 378 -29.29 10.15 -22.87
N LEU A 379 -30.12 10.31 -21.83
CA LEU A 379 -29.67 10.27 -20.44
C LEU A 379 -29.05 8.92 -20.06
N GLY A 380 -29.66 7.81 -20.48
CA GLY A 380 -29.08 6.49 -20.21
C GLY A 380 -27.77 6.24 -20.99
N LYS A 381 -27.57 6.92 -22.13
CA LYS A 381 -26.29 6.91 -22.86
C LYS A 381 -25.19 7.65 -22.14
N LEU A 382 -25.51 8.85 -21.64
CA LEU A 382 -24.51 9.74 -21.07
C LEU A 382 -24.25 9.46 -19.59
N ALA A 383 -25.23 8.95 -18.83
CA ALA A 383 -25.13 8.80 -17.38
C ALA A 383 -23.87 8.07 -16.89
N PRO A 384 -23.48 6.89 -17.43
CA PRO A 384 -22.27 6.20 -16.96
C PRO A 384 -20.98 6.98 -17.24
N ILE A 385 -20.92 7.67 -18.38
CA ILE A 385 -19.78 8.51 -18.79
C ILE A 385 -19.70 9.74 -17.88
N LEU A 386 -20.85 10.39 -17.64
CA LEU A 386 -20.95 11.55 -16.76
C LEU A 386 -20.58 11.20 -15.32
N VAL A 387 -20.96 10.02 -14.80
CA VAL A 387 -20.56 9.58 -13.46
C VAL A 387 -19.05 9.38 -13.37
N ALA A 388 -18.42 8.72 -14.35
CA ALA A 388 -16.98 8.54 -14.37
C ALA A 388 -16.22 9.88 -14.52
N ALA A 389 -16.70 10.77 -15.40
CA ALA A 389 -16.15 12.10 -15.58
C ALA A 389 -16.31 12.96 -14.33
N ALA A 390 -17.49 12.95 -13.69
CA ALA A 390 -17.75 13.66 -12.45
C ALA A 390 -16.88 13.15 -11.31
N GLY A 391 -16.69 11.83 -11.19
CA GLY A 391 -15.76 11.23 -10.22
C GLY A 391 -14.32 11.67 -10.46
N SER A 392 -13.88 11.71 -11.73
CA SER A 392 -12.53 12.18 -12.10
C SER A 392 -12.35 13.66 -11.78
N VAL A 393 -13.32 14.50 -12.14
CA VAL A 393 -13.33 15.94 -11.83
C VAL A 393 -13.34 16.16 -10.32
N PHE A 394 -14.14 15.41 -9.57
CA PHE A 394 -14.18 15.48 -8.11
C PHE A 394 -12.81 15.17 -7.51
N LEU A 395 -12.20 14.04 -7.85
CA LEU A 395 -10.85 13.67 -7.38
C LEU A 395 -9.82 14.76 -7.74
N ALA A 396 -9.89 15.30 -8.95
CA ALA A 396 -9.01 16.38 -9.38
C ALA A 396 -9.32 17.74 -8.72
N SER A 397 -10.47 17.90 -8.07
CA SER A 397 -10.93 19.17 -7.46
C SER A 397 -10.80 19.22 -5.95
N VAL A 398 -10.74 18.07 -5.27
CA VAL A 398 -10.55 18.01 -3.81
C VAL A 398 -9.19 18.58 -3.44
N ARG A 399 -9.17 19.54 -2.51
CA ARG A 399 -7.96 20.15 -1.95
C ARG A 399 -8.04 20.20 -0.44
N ILE A 400 -6.88 20.11 0.18
CA ILE A 400 -6.68 20.51 1.57
C ILE A 400 -5.85 21.77 1.54
N GLU A 401 -6.22 22.73 2.39
CA GLU A 401 -5.45 23.93 2.66
C GLU A 401 -5.11 23.97 4.15
N THR A 402 -3.95 24.54 4.47
CA THR A 402 -3.57 24.84 5.86
C THR A 402 -4.12 26.21 6.23
N LEU A 403 -4.86 26.30 7.33
CA LEU A 403 -5.31 27.56 7.91
C LEU A 403 -4.57 27.82 9.21
N GLU A 404 -4.10 29.05 9.36
CA GLU A 404 -3.55 29.55 10.61
C GLU A 404 -4.62 29.70 11.68
N LEU A 405 -4.30 29.19 12.88
CA LEU A 405 -5.17 29.31 14.04
C LEU A 405 -4.83 30.59 14.80
N ASN A 406 -5.61 31.64 14.55
CA ASN A 406 -5.55 32.87 15.33
C ASN A 406 -5.86 32.61 16.82
N ASN A 407 -5.36 33.50 17.69
CA ASN A 407 -5.56 33.48 19.14
C ASN A 407 -4.86 32.34 19.89
N PHE A 408 -3.69 31.92 19.41
CA PHE A 408 -2.70 31.26 20.24
C PHE A 408 -1.66 32.29 20.69
N SER A 409 -1.39 32.37 21.99
CA SER A 409 -0.20 33.03 22.50
C SER A 409 0.93 32.02 22.60
N VAL A 410 2.04 32.32 21.96
CA VAL A 410 3.25 31.51 22.01
C VAL A 410 4.18 32.11 23.04
N SER A 411 4.61 31.29 24.00
CA SER A 411 5.64 31.64 24.98
C SER A 411 6.82 30.70 24.81
N ILE A 412 8.02 31.28 24.78
CA ILE A 412 9.28 30.55 24.62
C ILE A 412 10.06 30.72 25.92
N ASN A 413 10.47 29.61 26.53
CA ASN A 413 11.31 29.61 27.72
C ASN A 413 12.63 28.91 27.37
N GLU A 414 13.74 29.62 27.54
CA GLU A 414 15.09 29.06 27.40
C GLU A 414 15.50 28.40 28.72
N TYR A 415 15.99 27.17 28.65
CA TYR A 415 16.57 26.47 29.78
C TYR A 415 18.08 26.69 29.86
N SER A 416 18.66 26.44 31.03
CA SER A 416 20.10 26.64 31.28
C SER A 416 21.02 25.76 30.42
N ASP A 417 20.48 24.68 29.82
CA ASP A 417 21.20 23.79 28.91
C ASP A 417 21.14 24.25 27.44
N GLY A 418 20.52 25.40 27.16
CA GLY A 418 20.33 25.96 25.82
C GLY A 418 19.15 25.35 25.06
N SER A 419 18.38 24.44 25.67
CA SER A 419 17.14 23.94 25.07
C SER A 419 15.99 24.94 25.25
N TYR A 420 15.03 24.92 24.32
CA TYR A 420 13.87 25.81 24.34
C TYR A 420 12.57 25.02 24.56
N SER A 421 11.75 25.50 25.50
CA SER A 421 10.37 25.05 25.69
C SER A 421 9.41 26.03 25.04
N TYR A 422 8.58 25.52 24.15
CA TYR A 422 7.53 26.25 23.47
C TYR A 422 6.20 25.91 24.14
N LYS A 423 5.43 26.92 24.52
CA LYS A 423 4.08 26.75 25.06
C LYS A 423 3.10 27.66 24.33
N LEU A 424 2.18 27.02 23.60
CA LEU A 424 1.09 27.62 22.85
C LEU A 424 -0.17 27.53 23.72
N ASN A 425 -0.79 28.66 24.06
CA ASN A 425 -2.05 28.71 24.81
C ASN A 425 -3.13 29.42 24.02
N SER A 426 -4.36 28.93 24.07
CA SER A 426 -5.54 29.60 23.52
C SER A 426 -6.61 29.75 24.59
N ASN A 427 -7.41 30.82 24.49
CA ASN A 427 -8.53 31.09 25.41
C ASN A 427 -9.70 30.09 25.26
N SER A 428 -9.62 29.19 24.28
CA SER A 428 -10.66 28.18 23.99
C SER A 428 -10.01 26.97 23.32
N LYS A 429 -10.63 25.79 23.44
CA LYS A 429 -10.16 24.59 22.73
C LYS A 429 -10.23 24.81 21.21
N LYS A 430 -9.14 24.48 20.52
CA LYS A 430 -9.02 24.54 19.06
C LYS A 430 -8.64 23.17 18.51
N HIS A 431 -9.06 22.91 17.27
CA HIS A 431 -8.61 21.76 16.50
C HIS A 431 -7.27 22.07 15.84
N VAL A 432 -6.19 21.59 16.44
CA VAL A 432 -4.84 21.72 15.90
C VAL A 432 -4.47 20.44 15.16
N ASN A 433 -4.01 20.56 13.92
CA ASN A 433 -3.58 19.41 13.13
C ASN A 433 -2.07 19.35 12.93
N LEU A 434 -1.41 20.50 12.91
CA LEU A 434 0.05 20.57 12.84
C LEU A 434 0.56 21.89 13.42
N ILE A 435 1.87 21.97 13.63
CA ILE A 435 2.58 23.18 14.04
C ILE A 435 3.75 23.35 13.08
N ASP A 436 3.83 24.49 12.42
CA ASP A 436 5.01 24.91 11.66
C ASP A 436 5.94 25.70 12.58
N ILE A 437 7.23 25.38 12.54
CA ILE A 437 8.28 25.97 13.34
C ILE A 437 9.32 26.50 12.34
N PHE A 438 9.13 27.74 11.91
CA PHE A 438 10.00 28.40 10.94
C PHE A 438 11.41 28.61 11.52
N GLU A 439 12.41 28.65 10.63
CA GLU A 439 13.84 28.80 10.95
C GLU A 439 14.46 27.65 11.78
N ALA A 440 13.65 26.69 12.24
CA ALA A 440 14.15 25.48 12.84
C ALA A 440 14.81 24.58 11.79
N SER A 441 16.09 24.25 11.98
CA SER A 441 16.80 23.33 11.09
C SER A 441 17.14 22.04 11.82
N ALA A 442 16.89 20.90 11.19
CA ALA A 442 17.30 19.61 11.74
C ALA A 442 18.81 19.41 11.56
N LEU A 443 19.49 18.86 12.56
CA LEU A 443 20.90 18.44 12.43
C LEU A 443 21.07 17.39 11.34
N ASP A 444 20.13 16.45 11.28
CA ASP A 444 20.02 15.48 10.21
C ASP A 444 18.55 15.28 9.83
N LYS A 445 18.24 15.59 8.57
CA LYS A 445 16.89 15.50 8.00
C LYS A 445 16.35 14.06 7.96
N ASN A 446 17.22 13.06 8.03
CA ASN A 446 16.85 11.65 7.95
C ASN A 446 16.55 11.04 9.33
N SER A 447 17.21 11.49 10.39
CA SER A 447 16.94 11.03 11.75
C SER A 447 15.80 11.79 12.44
N LEU A 448 15.47 13.01 12.01
CA LEU A 448 14.39 13.80 12.62
C LEU A 448 13.03 13.08 12.74
N PRO A 449 12.55 12.32 11.73
CA PRO A 449 11.29 11.60 11.86
C PRO A 449 11.25 10.55 12.99
N ASN A 450 12.42 10.11 13.45
CA ASN A 450 12.59 9.18 14.56
C ASN A 450 12.96 9.88 15.88
N SER A 451 12.99 11.21 15.89
CA SER A 451 13.30 11.98 17.10
C SER A 451 12.10 12.05 18.03
N ASN A 452 12.38 11.90 19.32
CA ASN A 452 11.39 12.03 20.38
C ASN A 452 11.48 13.46 20.92
N ILE A 453 10.45 14.26 20.69
CA ILE A 453 10.29 15.53 21.43
C ILE A 453 9.38 15.29 22.63
N SER A 454 9.68 15.98 23.72
CA SER A 454 8.74 16.07 24.83
C SER A 454 7.58 16.93 24.37
N LEU A 455 6.44 16.31 24.07
CA LEU A 455 5.20 17.00 23.67
C LEU A 455 4.14 16.74 24.73
N TYR A 456 3.43 17.77 25.14
CA TYR A 456 2.28 17.67 26.03
C TYR A 456 1.07 18.37 25.42
N LEU A 457 -0.07 17.68 25.45
CA LEU A 457 -1.36 18.17 24.97
C LEU A 457 -2.28 18.33 26.19
N SER A 458 -2.58 19.57 26.59
CA SER A 458 -3.29 19.87 27.84
C SER A 458 -2.70 19.16 29.07
N GLY A 459 -1.36 19.07 29.15
CA GLY A 459 -0.65 18.43 30.25
C GLY A 459 -0.48 16.91 30.14
N PHE A 460 -1.08 16.25 29.14
CA PHE A 460 -0.87 14.83 28.88
C PHE A 460 0.28 14.61 27.90
N PRO A 461 1.21 13.66 28.16
CA PRO A 461 2.31 13.39 27.25
C PRO A 461 1.77 12.84 25.93
N GLY A 462 2.26 13.39 24.82
CA GLY A 462 2.07 12.87 23.48
C GLY A 462 3.20 11.91 23.12
N TYR A 463 2.85 10.79 22.49
CA TYR A 463 3.80 9.77 22.10
C TYR A 463 4.18 9.89 20.63
N PRO A 464 5.49 9.82 20.31
CA PRO A 464 5.95 9.72 18.92
C PRO A 464 5.34 8.46 18.31
N PHE A 465 5.20 8.45 17.00
CA PHE A 465 4.52 7.37 16.28
C PHE A 465 2.99 7.34 16.46
N GLN A 466 2.47 7.49 17.67
CA GLN A 466 1.05 7.37 17.96
C GLN A 466 0.30 8.70 17.82
N ASP A 467 0.84 9.76 18.41
CA ASP A 467 0.17 11.06 18.49
C ASP A 467 0.68 12.06 17.46
N TYR A 468 1.98 12.02 17.14
CA TYR A 468 2.58 13.00 16.24
C TYR A 468 3.73 12.43 15.38
N ARG A 469 4.09 13.20 14.35
CA ARG A 469 5.32 13.07 13.54
C ARG A 469 6.04 14.41 13.49
N ILE A 470 7.34 14.34 13.23
CA ILE A 470 8.16 15.51 12.96
C ILE A 470 8.79 15.33 11.59
N ILE A 471 8.74 16.37 10.76
CA ILE A 471 9.42 16.39 9.48
C ILE A 471 10.23 17.67 9.32
N SER A 472 11.34 17.56 8.60
CA SER A 472 12.09 18.74 8.15
C SER A 472 11.46 19.28 6.88
N THR A 473 11.34 20.60 6.79
CA THR A 473 10.85 21.33 5.63
C THR A 473 11.95 22.27 5.12
N GLN A 474 11.76 22.92 3.96
CA GLN A 474 12.72 23.90 3.46
C GLN A 474 12.82 25.13 4.36
N SER A 475 11.73 25.51 5.02
CA SER A 475 11.63 26.74 5.82
C SER A 475 11.72 26.51 7.33
N GLY A 476 11.84 25.26 7.79
CA GLY A 476 11.67 24.96 9.21
C GLY A 476 11.46 23.49 9.54
N VAL A 477 10.92 23.24 10.74
CA VAL A 477 10.43 21.93 11.20
C VAL A 477 8.90 21.97 11.26
N ARG A 478 8.26 20.84 10.97
CA ARG A 478 6.81 20.69 11.11
C ARG A 478 6.48 19.51 12.03
N VAL A 479 5.61 19.76 13.00
CA VAL A 479 5.02 18.72 13.86
C VAL A 479 3.60 18.42 13.36
N ILE A 480 3.31 17.18 12.97
CA ILE A 480 2.02 16.74 12.41
C ILE A 480 1.33 15.82 13.40
N PHE A 481 0.08 16.08 13.77
CA PHE A 481 -0.69 15.20 14.66
C PHE A 481 -1.43 14.11 13.90
N ASN A 482 -1.29 12.86 14.33
CA ASN A 482 -1.90 11.66 13.73
C ASN A 482 -3.36 11.44 14.08
N ARG A 483 -3.87 12.25 14.98
CA ARG A 483 -5.29 12.35 15.35
C ARG A 483 -5.64 13.83 15.52
N PRO A 484 -6.90 14.24 15.28
CA PRO A 484 -7.31 15.61 15.56
C PRO A 484 -7.07 15.91 17.05
N VAL A 485 -6.24 16.93 17.32
CA VAL A 485 -5.99 17.37 18.70
C VAL A 485 -6.96 18.51 18.99
N PHE A 486 -7.80 18.35 20.02
CA PHE A 486 -8.71 19.38 20.50
C PHE A 486 -8.26 19.87 21.87
N THR A 487 -7.53 20.99 21.88
CA THR A 487 -6.79 21.44 23.07
C THR A 487 -6.77 22.96 23.21
N GLU A 488 -6.64 23.42 24.45
CA GLU A 488 -6.35 24.82 24.83
C GLU A 488 -4.85 25.10 24.94
N SER A 489 -4.03 24.07 25.16
CA SER A 489 -2.60 24.26 25.38
C SER A 489 -1.77 23.13 24.80
N ILE A 490 -0.73 23.51 24.08
CA ILE A 490 0.29 22.60 23.57
C ILE A 490 1.62 23.10 24.11
N SER A 491 2.38 22.21 24.74
CA SER A 491 3.78 22.52 25.09
C SER A 491 4.71 21.47 24.54
N PHE A 492 5.84 21.90 23.99
CA PHE A 492 6.86 20.97 23.55
C PHE A 492 8.26 21.51 23.73
N THR A 493 9.22 20.60 23.86
CA THR A 493 10.65 20.91 23.89
C THR A 493 11.29 20.28 22.66
N LEU A 494 11.91 21.11 21.82
CA LEU A 494 12.68 20.61 20.69
C LEU A 494 14.01 20.06 21.23
N GLY A 495 14.27 18.78 20.97
CA GLY A 495 15.43 18.07 21.51
C GLY A 495 16.74 18.37 20.79
N ASP A 496 17.76 17.59 21.15
CA ASP A 496 19.14 17.63 20.64
C ASP A 496 19.29 17.38 19.12
N LYS A 497 18.19 17.14 18.39
CA LYS A 497 18.17 16.89 16.94
C LYS A 497 17.92 18.13 16.10
N ILE A 498 17.68 19.28 16.73
CA ILE A 498 17.45 20.56 16.07
C ILE A 498 18.71 21.43 16.21
N ALA A 499 19.27 21.86 15.07
CA ALA A 499 20.50 22.64 14.97
C ALA A 499 20.29 24.13 15.24
N SER A 500 19.16 24.68 14.79
CA SER A 500 18.76 26.07 15.05
C SER A 500 17.35 26.09 15.63
N LEU A 501 17.16 26.85 16.71
CA LEU A 501 15.89 26.97 17.41
C LEU A 501 15.37 28.40 17.26
N PRO A 502 14.12 28.61 16.80
CA PRO A 502 13.59 29.96 16.70
C PRO A 502 13.40 30.54 18.09
N THR A 503 13.83 31.79 18.24
CA THR A 503 13.64 32.61 19.45
C THR A 503 12.46 33.56 19.32
N ASP A 504 11.94 33.76 18.12
CA ASP A 504 10.76 34.59 17.85
C ASP A 504 9.47 33.76 17.97
N PRO A 505 8.53 34.13 18.87
CA PRO A 505 7.22 33.50 18.96
C PRO A 505 6.42 33.48 17.64
N GLU A 506 6.62 34.44 16.74
CA GLU A 506 5.93 34.51 15.43
C GLU A 506 6.34 33.35 14.49
N ASN A 507 7.50 32.73 14.73
CA ASN A 507 7.98 31.60 13.94
C ASN A 507 7.33 30.27 14.34
N VAL A 508 6.44 30.24 15.34
CA VAL A 508 5.76 29.01 15.79
C VAL A 508 4.27 29.11 15.53
N VAL A 509 3.81 28.51 14.44
CA VAL A 509 2.48 28.73 13.89
C VAL A 509 1.63 27.46 14.01
N PRO A 510 0.59 27.44 14.88
CA PRO A 510 -0.36 26.34 14.94
C PRO A 510 -1.33 26.40 13.75
N LEU A 511 -1.50 25.27 13.06
CA LEU A 511 -2.30 25.18 11.84
C LEU A 511 -3.39 24.09 11.96
N THR A 512 -4.46 24.28 11.21
CA THR A 512 -5.55 23.32 11.01
C THR A 512 -5.76 23.03 9.53
N PHE A 513 -6.37 21.90 9.20
CA PHE A 513 -6.69 21.55 7.82
C PHE A 513 -8.11 21.97 7.45
N GLN A 514 -8.27 22.61 6.29
CA GLN A 514 -9.58 22.88 5.71
C GLN A 514 -9.72 22.18 4.36
N TRP A 515 -10.80 21.42 4.21
CA TRP A 515 -11.17 20.80 2.94
C TRP A 515 -11.86 21.83 2.04
N ARG A 516 -11.42 21.93 0.78
CA ARG A 516 -12.04 22.79 -0.23
C ARG A 516 -12.22 22.04 -1.54
N LEU A 517 -13.25 22.42 -2.28
CA LEU A 517 -13.40 22.05 -3.69
C LEU A 517 -12.90 23.22 -4.53
N SER A 518 -11.79 23.00 -5.21
CA SER A 518 -11.22 23.97 -6.15
C SER A 518 -11.48 23.53 -7.59
N PRO A 519 -11.66 24.46 -8.54
CA PRO A 519 -11.79 24.08 -9.94
C PRO A 519 -10.58 23.28 -10.43
N PHE A 520 -10.83 22.12 -11.06
CA PHE A 520 -9.78 21.16 -11.46
C PHE A 520 -8.70 21.79 -12.37
N TRP A 521 -9.01 22.82 -13.15
CA TRP A 521 -8.06 23.49 -14.05
C TRP A 521 -7.01 24.35 -13.33
N ARG A 522 -7.17 24.63 -12.02
CA ARG A 522 -6.14 25.34 -11.23
C ARG A 522 -4.92 24.47 -10.90
N PHE A 523 -4.90 23.20 -11.31
CA PHE A 523 -3.83 22.22 -11.04
C PHE A 523 -2.41 22.68 -11.46
N ARG A 524 -2.29 23.59 -12.44
CA ARG A 524 -0.97 23.95 -13.02
C ARG A 524 -0.21 25.10 -12.38
N LYS A 525 -0.83 25.97 -11.57
CA LYS A 525 -0.11 27.16 -11.04
C LYS A 525 0.82 26.88 -9.84
N GLN A 526 0.79 25.67 -9.27
CA GLN A 526 1.59 25.30 -8.10
C GLN A 526 2.64 24.21 -8.40
N LEU A 527 2.92 23.92 -9.68
CA LEU A 527 3.96 22.97 -10.12
C LEU A 527 5.22 23.67 -10.64
N GLY A 528 5.37 24.97 -10.36
CA GLY A 528 6.52 25.79 -10.74
C GLY A 528 7.13 26.47 -9.53
#